data_AF-A0A1G2EG02-F1
#
_entry.id   AF-A0A1G2EG02-F1
#
_cell.length_a   1.000
_cell.length_b   1.000
_cell.length_c   1.000
_cell.angle_alpha   90.00
_cell.angle_beta   90.00
_cell.angle_gamma   90.00
#
_symmetry.space_group_name_H-M   'P 1'
#
loop_
_entity.id
_entity.type
_entity.pdbx_description
1 polymer ?
#
loop_
_entity_poly.entity_id
_entity_poly.type
_entity_poly.pdbx_seq_one_letter_code
_entity_poly.pdbx_strand_id
1 'polypeptide(L)'
;MRFNCERGIIITLALIFGFIFLIMLGGLLTVILLQQKQSLQRVAWNEALHLAEAGADYARWHIFHSPANFDFSGTYDYKNPQGEVSGNYQLEITAPTGCDSGITIKSTGWTSEFPGVKRVVQMKYTKPALVKYAFLTGKFPTIVGNLPR
;
A
#
# COMPACT_ATOMS: atom_id res chain seq x y z
N MET A 1 -70.45 -24.69 -28.20
CA MET A 1 -69.22 -23.99 -28.63
C MET A 1 -68.07 -24.51 -27.77
N ARG A 2 -67.18 -25.34 -28.32
CA ARG A 2 -66.11 -26.00 -27.54
C ARG A 2 -64.84 -25.13 -27.62
N PHE A 3 -64.45 -24.53 -26.50
CA PHE A 3 -63.17 -23.83 -26.38
C PHE A 3 -62.06 -24.87 -26.27
N ASN A 4 -61.21 -24.97 -27.31
CA ASN A 4 -60.01 -25.79 -27.28
C ASN A 4 -59.01 -25.18 -26.27
N CYS A 5 -58.89 -25.80 -25.08
CA CYS A 5 -58.22 -25.23 -23.92
C CYS A 5 -56.73 -25.64 -23.76
N GLU A 6 -56.08 -26.23 -24.77
CA GLU A 6 -54.74 -26.82 -24.57
C GLU A 6 -53.61 -26.27 -25.47
N ARG A 7 -53.89 -25.37 -26.43
CA ARG A 7 -52.87 -24.86 -27.36
C ARG A 7 -52.19 -23.55 -26.95
N GLY A 8 -52.65 -22.88 -25.89
CA GLY A 8 -52.11 -21.59 -25.42
C GLY A 8 -51.03 -21.69 -24.32
N ILE A 9 -50.97 -22.81 -23.59
CA ILE A 9 -50.09 -22.97 -22.42
C ILE A 9 -48.59 -22.90 -22.77
N ILE A 10 -48.20 -23.41 -23.94
CA ILE A 10 -46.80 -23.43 -24.38
C ILE A 10 -46.25 -22.01 -24.55
N ILE A 11 -47.07 -21.09 -25.08
CA ILE A 11 -46.67 -19.69 -25.29
C ILE A 11 -46.46 -19.00 -23.95
N THR A 12 -47.38 -19.19 -23.00
CA THR A 12 -47.26 -18.64 -21.64
C THR A 12 -46.01 -19.15 -20.94
N LEU A 13 -45.72 -20.46 -21.04
CA LEU A 13 -44.54 -21.07 -20.43
C LEU A 13 -43.24 -20.56 -21.05
N ALA A 14 -43.18 -20.44 -22.38
CA ALA A 14 -42.02 -19.89 -23.08
C ALA A 14 -41.75 -18.43 -22.69
N LEU A 15 -42.80 -17.63 -22.51
CA LEU A 15 -42.69 -16.22 -22.13
C LEU A 15 -42.16 -16.06 -20.70
N ILE A 16 -42.63 -16.89 -19.76
CA ILE A 16 -42.13 -16.90 -18.37
C ILE A 16 -40.65 -17.30 -18.34
N PHE A 17 -40.27 -18.39 -19.02
CA PHE A 17 -38.88 -18.83 -19.09
C PHE A 17 -37.97 -17.80 -19.76
N GLY A 18 -38.42 -17.20 -20.86
CA GLY A 18 -37.68 -16.13 -21.54
C GLY A 18 -37.46 -14.91 -20.66
N PHE A 19 -38.47 -14.51 -19.89
CA PHE A 19 -38.37 -13.38 -18.97
C PHE A 19 -37.36 -13.64 -17.83
N ILE A 20 -37.41 -14.83 -17.23
CA ILE A 20 -36.44 -15.25 -16.19
C ILE A 20 -35.02 -15.27 -16.76
N PHE A 21 -34.85 -15.77 -17.98
CA PHE A 21 -33.57 -15.81 -18.67
C PHE A 21 -32.99 -14.41 -18.91
N LEU A 22 -33.83 -13.45 -19.33
CA LEU A 22 -33.42 -12.06 -19.52
C LEU A 22 -33.01 -11.38 -18.20
N ILE A 23 -33.72 -11.64 -17.11
CA ILE A 23 -33.34 -11.12 -15.78
C ILE A 23 -31.98 -11.69 -15.37
N MET A 24 -31.75 -12.98 -15.58
CA MET A 24 -30.49 -13.64 -15.24
C MET A 24 -29.31 -13.05 -16.03
N LEU A 25 -29.49 -12.81 -17.34
CA LEU A 25 -28.50 -12.14 -18.19
C LEU A 25 -28.21 -10.70 -17.72
N GLY A 26 -29.26 -9.94 -17.40
CA GLY A 26 -29.12 -8.57 -16.89
C GLY A 26 -28.36 -8.52 -15.55
N GLY A 27 -28.63 -9.48 -14.66
CA GLY A 27 -27.91 -9.64 -13.40
C GLY A 27 -26.41 -9.88 -13.61
N LEU A 28 -26.06 -10.77 -14.56
CA LEU A 28 -24.67 -11.08 -14.86
C LEU A 28 -23.90 -9.87 -15.40
N LEU A 29 -24.49 -9.12 -16.33
CA LEU A 29 -23.90 -7.90 -16.89
C LEU A 29 -23.63 -6.85 -15.79
N THR A 30 -24.57 -6.70 -14.85
CA THR A 30 -24.42 -5.78 -13.72
C THR A 30 -23.24 -6.16 -12.82
N VAL A 31 -23.06 -7.45 -12.52
CA VAL A 31 -21.94 -7.94 -11.72
C VAL A 31 -20.60 -7.73 -12.43
N ILE A 32 -20.53 -7.95 -13.75
CA ILE A 32 -19.30 -7.74 -14.53
C ILE A 32 -18.85 -6.28 -14.46
N LEU A 33 -19.76 -5.33 -14.65
CA LEU A 33 -19.43 -3.90 -14.58
C LEU A 33 -18.97 -3.48 -13.18
N LEU A 34 -19.58 -4.05 -12.14
CA LEU A 34 -19.16 -3.81 -10.76
C LEU A 34 -17.76 -4.37 -10.51
N GLN A 35 -17.48 -5.59 -10.99
CA GLN A 35 -16.20 -6.27 -10.82
C GLN A 35 -15.06 -5.50 -11.51
N GLN A 36 -15.30 -4.93 -12.69
CA GLN A 36 -14.31 -4.11 -13.38
C GLN A 36 -13.90 -2.89 -12.56
N LYS A 37 -14.86 -2.15 -12.00
CA LYS A 37 -14.57 -0.98 -11.13
C LYS A 37 -13.78 -1.38 -9.89
N GLN A 38 -14.16 -2.50 -9.25
CA GLN A 38 -13.43 -3.03 -8.11
C GLN A 38 -12.00 -3.45 -8.49
N SER A 39 -11.80 -4.01 -9.69
CA SER A 39 -10.48 -4.37 -10.18
C SER A 39 -9.56 -3.16 -10.32
N LEU A 40 -10.05 -2.07 -10.94
CA LEU A 40 -9.27 -0.84 -11.10
C LEU A 40 -8.89 -0.23 -9.74
N GLN A 41 -9.82 -0.21 -8.78
CA GLN A 41 -9.53 0.25 -7.42
C GLN A 41 -8.46 -0.59 -6.72
N ARG A 42 -8.45 -1.92 -6.92
CA ARG A 42 -7.41 -2.79 -6.38
C ARG A 42 -6.05 -2.54 -7.01
N VAL A 43 -6.01 -2.28 -8.32
CA VAL A 43 -4.77 -1.92 -9.01
C VAL A 43 -4.23 -0.60 -8.46
N ALA A 44 -5.07 0.44 -8.37
CA ALA A 44 -4.69 1.74 -7.80
C ALA A 44 -4.24 1.63 -6.34
N TRP A 45 -4.83 0.71 -5.56
CA TRP A 45 -4.41 0.43 -4.18
C TRP A 45 -2.98 -0.10 -4.10
N ASN A 46 -2.61 -1.01 -5.01
CA ASN A 46 -1.25 -1.55 -5.07
C ASN A 46 -0.26 -0.51 -5.61
N GLU A 47 -0.66 0.26 -6.62
CA GLU A 47 0.18 1.32 -7.16
C GLU A 47 0.45 2.42 -6.13
N ALA A 48 -0.57 2.84 -5.36
CA ALA A 48 -0.40 3.78 -4.26
C ALA A 48 0.59 3.26 -3.20
N LEU A 49 0.62 1.94 -2.96
CA LEU A 49 1.62 1.33 -2.07
C LEU A 49 3.03 1.43 -2.66
N HIS A 50 3.21 1.11 -3.94
CA HIS A 50 4.50 1.24 -4.62
C HIS A 50 5.02 2.68 -4.62
N LEU A 51 4.13 3.67 -4.79
CA LEU A 51 4.49 5.08 -4.69
C LEU A 51 4.96 5.46 -3.27
N ALA A 52 4.29 4.95 -2.23
CA ALA A 52 4.70 5.14 -0.84
C ALA A 52 6.04 4.46 -0.53
N GLU A 53 6.27 3.26 -1.06
CA GLU A 53 7.56 2.54 -0.95
C GLU A 53 8.68 3.32 -1.62
N ALA A 54 8.45 3.81 -2.85
CA ALA A 54 9.43 4.63 -3.57
C ALA A 54 9.80 5.91 -2.81
N GLY A 55 8.81 6.59 -2.22
CA GLY A 55 9.07 7.76 -1.38
C GLY A 55 9.86 7.41 -0.11
N ALA A 56 9.53 6.29 0.52
CA ALA A 56 10.28 5.78 1.66
C ALA A 56 11.74 5.47 1.27
N ASP A 57 11.97 4.77 0.18
CA ASP A 57 13.33 4.46 -0.30
C ASP A 57 14.12 5.70 -0.68
N TYR A 58 13.47 6.71 -1.26
CA TYR A 58 14.10 8.01 -1.52
C TYR A 58 14.54 8.69 -0.21
N ALA A 59 13.67 8.77 0.79
CA ALA A 59 14.00 9.35 2.08
C ALA A 59 15.14 8.60 2.78
N ARG A 60 15.13 7.26 2.66
CA ARG A 60 16.21 6.39 3.13
C ARG A 60 17.53 6.78 2.46
N TRP A 61 17.57 6.81 1.13
CA TRP A 61 18.77 7.18 0.37
C TRP A 61 19.28 8.57 0.77
N HIS A 62 18.38 9.55 0.89
CA HIS A 62 18.74 10.92 1.27
C HIS A 62 19.42 10.98 2.64
N ILE A 63 18.86 10.29 3.64
CA ILE A 63 19.40 10.26 5.01
C ILE A 63 20.73 9.52 5.08
N PHE A 64 20.93 8.46 4.29
CA PHE A 64 22.23 7.76 4.23
C PHE A 64 23.35 8.65 3.67
N HIS A 65 23.03 9.51 2.70
CA HIS A 65 24.02 10.41 2.11
C HIS A 65 24.19 11.71 2.91
N SER A 66 23.13 12.18 3.58
CA SER A 66 23.14 13.40 4.40
C SER A 66 22.54 13.13 5.79
N PRO A 67 23.32 12.56 6.73
CA PRO A 67 22.82 12.06 8.01
C PRO A 67 22.40 13.15 9.02
N ALA A 68 22.55 14.42 8.68
CA ALA A 68 22.19 15.57 9.51
C ALA A 68 21.05 16.42 8.93
N ASN A 69 20.60 16.15 7.70
CA ASN A 69 19.54 16.92 7.05
C ASN A 69 18.22 16.14 7.10
N PHE A 70 17.23 16.68 7.81
CA PHE A 70 15.87 16.14 7.92
C PHE A 70 14.80 17.10 7.39
N ASP A 71 15.20 18.25 6.81
CA ASP A 71 14.31 19.32 6.35
C ASP A 71 13.89 19.12 4.89
N PHE A 72 13.32 17.95 4.60
CA PHE A 72 12.82 17.58 3.26
C PHE A 72 11.44 16.92 3.32
N SER A 73 10.67 17.22 4.37
CA SER A 73 9.27 16.80 4.44
C SER A 73 8.47 17.61 3.43
N GLY A 74 7.71 16.95 2.57
CA GLY A 74 7.02 17.59 1.45
C GLY A 74 6.34 16.60 0.53
N THR A 75 5.66 17.14 -0.48
CA THR A 75 5.03 16.36 -1.55
C THR A 75 5.93 16.35 -2.78
N TYR A 76 6.12 15.17 -3.35
CA TYR A 76 6.98 14.96 -4.50
C TYR A 76 6.27 14.11 -5.56
N ASP A 77 6.56 14.42 -6.82
CA ASP A 77 6.04 13.69 -7.97
C ASP A 77 6.92 12.45 -8.22
N TYR A 78 6.28 11.30 -8.42
CA TYR A 78 6.96 10.09 -8.85
C TYR A 78 6.97 10.01 -10.37
N LYS A 79 8.17 9.91 -10.94
CA LYS A 79 8.38 9.71 -12.38
C LYS A 79 8.65 8.25 -12.67
N ASN A 80 7.93 7.70 -13.65
CA ASN A 80 8.22 6.38 -14.17
C ASN A 80 9.55 6.37 -14.96
N PRO A 81 10.11 5.20 -15.31
CA PRO A 81 11.32 5.10 -16.13
C PRO A 81 11.24 5.83 -17.48
N GLN A 82 10.03 6.08 -17.97
CA GLN A 82 9.74 6.81 -19.22
C GLN A 82 9.72 8.33 -19.04
N GLY A 83 9.78 8.84 -17.79
CA GLY A 83 9.81 10.26 -17.44
C GLY A 83 8.45 10.91 -17.20
N GLU A 84 7.36 10.16 -17.28
CA GLU A 84 6.00 10.62 -17.02
C GLU A 84 5.64 10.52 -15.53
N VAL A 85 4.77 11.41 -15.07
CA VAL A 85 4.33 11.43 -13.66
C VAL A 85 3.21 10.41 -13.44
N SER A 86 3.53 9.29 -12.78
CA SER A 86 2.55 8.22 -12.46
C SER A 86 1.69 8.55 -11.24
N GLY A 87 2.23 9.35 -10.32
CA GLY A 87 1.53 9.71 -9.10
C GLY A 87 2.39 10.54 -8.16
N ASN A 88 1.92 10.67 -6.93
CA ASN A 88 2.51 11.54 -5.93
C ASN A 88 2.75 10.78 -4.64
N TYR A 89 3.77 11.20 -3.90
CA TYR A 89 3.96 10.77 -2.52
C TYR A 89 4.29 11.96 -1.63
N GLN A 90 3.87 11.87 -0.37
CA GLN A 90 4.13 12.85 0.65
C GLN A 90 5.02 12.23 1.73
N LEU A 91 6.09 12.93 2.08
CA LEU A 91 7.05 12.53 3.10
C LEU A 91 6.88 13.35 4.37
N GLU A 92 6.83 12.65 5.49
CA GLU A 92 6.88 13.19 6.84
C GLU A 92 8.07 12.54 7.56
N ILE A 93 9.11 13.34 7.86
CA ILE A 93 10.30 12.88 8.57
C ILE A 93 10.27 13.42 10.00
N THR A 94 10.43 12.53 10.97
CA THR A 94 10.62 12.89 12.38
C THR A 94 12.07 12.65 12.78
N ALA A 95 12.76 13.74 13.10
CA ALA A 95 14.15 13.71 13.54
C ALA A 95 14.31 12.95 14.88
N PRO A 96 15.49 12.33 15.13
CA PRO A 96 15.75 11.63 16.37
C PRO A 96 15.83 12.63 17.52
N THR A 97 15.26 12.26 18.66
CA THR A 97 15.32 13.06 19.90
C THR A 97 16.38 12.49 20.83
N GLY A 98 16.80 13.25 21.86
CA GLY A 98 17.79 12.76 22.83
C GLY A 98 17.40 11.45 23.53
N CYS A 99 16.10 11.16 23.64
CA CYS A 99 15.57 9.93 24.23
C CYS A 99 15.32 8.83 23.19
N ASP A 100 15.07 9.18 21.93
CA ASP A 100 14.81 8.24 20.83
C ASP A 100 15.79 8.49 19.68
N SER A 101 16.82 7.65 19.62
CA SER A 101 17.83 7.67 18.54
C SER A 101 17.28 7.19 17.18
N GLY A 102 16.00 6.83 17.10
CA GLY A 102 15.35 6.37 15.89
C GLY A 102 14.79 7.50 15.03
N ILE A 103 15.18 7.51 13.76
CA ILE A 103 14.61 8.37 12.73
C ILE A 103 13.34 7.68 12.22
N THR A 104 12.19 8.36 12.29
CA THR A 104 10.93 7.83 11.76
C THR A 104 10.59 8.52 10.46
N ILE A 105 10.28 7.74 9.43
CA ILE A 105 9.94 8.21 8.10
C ILE A 105 8.58 7.63 7.76
N LYS A 106 7.64 8.51 7.42
CA LYS A 106 6.30 8.14 7.00
C LYS A 106 6.08 8.68 5.60
N SER A 107 5.84 7.77 4.66
CA SER A 107 5.54 8.09 3.27
C SER A 107 4.10 7.76 2.96
N THR A 108 3.36 8.69 2.38
CA THR A 108 1.97 8.51 1.94
C THR A 108 1.90 8.64 0.43
N GLY A 109 1.57 7.57 -0.29
CA GLY A 109 1.47 7.54 -1.75
C GLY A 109 0.03 7.50 -2.25
N TRP A 110 -0.22 8.13 -3.41
CA TRP A 110 -1.48 8.03 -4.15
C TRP A 110 -1.28 8.27 -5.65
N THR A 111 -2.11 7.60 -6.45
CA THR A 111 -2.15 7.75 -7.92
C THR A 111 -2.92 9.00 -8.34
N SER A 112 -2.60 9.57 -9.49
CA SER A 112 -3.34 10.71 -10.07
C SER A 112 -4.77 10.35 -10.48
N GLU A 113 -4.99 9.11 -10.91
CA GLU A 113 -6.31 8.62 -11.36
C GLU A 113 -7.29 8.41 -10.19
N PHE A 114 -6.79 7.97 -9.03
CA PHE A 114 -7.59 7.67 -7.83
C PHE A 114 -7.02 8.37 -6.58
N PRO A 115 -7.23 9.70 -6.42
CA PRO A 115 -6.68 10.45 -5.28
C PRO A 115 -7.29 10.06 -3.93
N GLY A 116 -8.45 9.40 -3.94
CA GLY A 116 -9.10 8.86 -2.74
C GLY A 116 -8.45 7.59 -2.19
N VAL A 117 -7.64 6.89 -2.99
CA VAL A 117 -6.95 5.66 -2.59
C VAL A 117 -5.53 5.98 -2.15
N LYS A 118 -5.34 6.14 -0.84
CA LYS A 118 -4.03 6.49 -0.25
C LYS A 118 -3.45 5.31 0.52
N ARG A 119 -2.13 5.14 0.44
CA ARG A 119 -1.38 4.14 1.21
C ARG A 119 -0.27 4.81 1.99
N VAL A 120 -0.04 4.32 3.20
CA VAL A 120 0.99 4.85 4.10
C VAL A 120 1.97 3.74 4.43
N VAL A 121 3.25 4.03 4.26
CA VAL A 121 4.37 3.19 4.68
C VAL A 121 5.16 3.96 5.73
N GLN A 122 5.39 3.32 6.88
CA GLN A 122 6.18 3.88 7.97
C GLN A 122 7.38 2.98 8.25
N MET A 123 8.55 3.59 8.33
CA MET A 123 9.79 2.90 8.68
C MET A 123 10.54 3.69 9.75
N LYS A 124 11.19 2.96 10.67
CA LYS A 124 12.00 3.52 11.75
C LYS A 124 13.42 2.99 11.63
N TYR A 125 14.40 3.89 11.45
CA TYR A 125 15.81 3.54 11.38
C TYR A 125 16.53 3.97 12.64
N THR A 126 17.34 3.07 13.20
CA THR A 126 18.20 3.35 14.34
C THR A 126 19.65 3.02 13.97
N LYS A 127 20.61 3.82 14.44
CA LYS A 127 22.03 3.45 14.33
C LYS A 127 22.31 2.26 15.23
N PRO A 128 22.96 1.18 14.75
CA PRO A 128 23.29 0.05 15.59
C PRO A 128 24.26 0.49 16.71
N ALA A 129 24.00 0.06 17.95
CA ALA A 129 24.87 0.35 19.08
C ALA A 129 26.25 -0.32 18.89
N LEU A 130 27.33 0.40 19.23
CA LEU A 130 28.70 -0.10 19.18
C LEU A 130 28.91 -1.41 19.97
N VAL A 131 28.10 -1.63 21.01
CA VAL A 131 28.10 -2.84 21.85
C VAL A 131 27.86 -4.11 21.04
N LYS A 132 27.15 -4.05 19.90
CA LYS A 132 26.92 -5.22 19.03
C LYS A 132 28.23 -5.80 18.46
N TYR A 133 29.29 -5.01 18.39
CA TYR A 133 30.61 -5.43 17.89
C TYR A 133 31.62 -5.76 19.00
N ALA A 134 31.28 -5.50 20.27
CA ALA A 134 32.16 -5.77 21.40
C ALA A 134 32.40 -7.27 21.64
N PHE A 135 31.54 -8.14 21.10
CA PHE A 135 31.70 -9.60 21.18
C PHE A 135 32.84 -10.14 20.31
N LEU A 136 33.21 -9.45 19.22
CA LEU A 136 34.29 -9.86 18.32
C LEU A 136 35.68 -9.53 18.88
N THR A 137 35.76 -8.52 19.74
CA THR A 137 36.99 -8.15 20.44
C THR A 137 37.01 -8.90 21.76
N GLY A 138 37.39 -10.18 21.71
CA GLY A 138 37.46 -11.12 22.84
C GLY A 138 38.47 -10.76 23.94
N LYS A 139 38.41 -9.54 24.49
CA LYS A 139 39.06 -9.18 25.74
C LYS A 139 37.99 -8.77 26.72
N PHE A 140 37.43 -9.78 27.38
CA PHE A 140 36.63 -9.59 28.59
C PHE A 140 37.47 -8.75 29.58
N PRO A 141 37.01 -7.59 30.04
CA PRO A 141 37.65 -6.92 31.16
C PRO A 141 37.46 -7.82 32.39
N THR A 142 38.49 -8.57 32.76
CA THR A 142 38.56 -9.19 34.08
C THR A 142 38.60 -8.05 35.09
N ILE A 143 37.44 -7.75 35.67
CA ILE A 143 37.36 -6.93 36.87
C ILE A 143 38.02 -7.78 37.96
N VAL A 144 39.31 -7.54 38.21
CA VAL A 144 39.98 -8.08 39.39
C VAL A 144 39.41 -7.31 40.58
N GLY A 145 38.24 -7.75 41.04
CA GLY A 145 37.70 -7.35 42.33
C GLY A 145 38.60 -7.95 43.40
N ASN A 146 39.43 -7.10 44.02
CA ASN A 146 40.20 -7.47 45.19
C ASN A 146 39.21 -7.70 46.36
N LEU A 147 38.96 -8.97 46.70
CA LEU A 147 38.21 -9.35 47.89
C LEU A 147 39.08 -9.03 49.13
N PRO A 148 38.63 -8.18 50.07
CA PRO A 148 39.31 -8.04 51.35
C PRO A 148 39.20 -9.36 52.13
N ARG A 149 40.33 -9.77 52.74
CA ARG A 149 40.46 -10.95 53.59
C ARG A 149 39.64 -10.83 54.86
#